data_AF-A0A956F0Q0-F1
#
_entry.id   AF-A0A956F0Q0-F1
#
_cell.length_a   1.000
_cell.length_b   1.000
_cell.length_c   1.000
_cell.angle_alpha   90.00
_cell.angle_beta   90.00
_cell.angle_gamma   90.00
#
_symmetry.space_group_name_H-M   'P 1'
#
loop_
_entity.id
_entity.type
_entity.pdbx_description
1 polymer ?
#
loop_
_entity_poly.entity_id
_entity_poly.type
_entity_poly.pdbx_seq_one_letter_code
_entity_poly.pdbx_strand_id
1 'polypeptide(L)'
;PTAVGVTLAERSLARPRRAASQAALQLAIRGYRRWASGKGPFRRVRCSFEQTESCSAFGLRVSEEAPSLDVALRLVRARIAACGEACLHVTERADRGGGDAEVYWGPLYDRLEEPAVQELLSWEQPSTRQALLRVGRVVQHPQAHRLSSKQLGRLLGAPRVMLRAGTGDASRRRRLQITAWIWSLWLLGSMALATQFTWLWALSALSLALGGRAIARGYRRLDGWRERRAEQRAAAQFELFQLE
;
A
#
# COMPACT_ATOMS: atom_id res chain seq x y z
N PRO A 1 -22.71 24.51 36.20
CA PRO A 1 -23.95 23.70 36.16
C PRO A 1 -24.35 23.41 34.70
N THR A 2 -24.98 22.25 34.47
CA THR A 2 -25.55 21.71 33.21
C THR A 2 -24.61 21.32 32.07
N ALA A 3 -24.06 20.12 32.17
CA ALA A 3 -23.65 19.23 31.06
C ALA A 3 -23.19 17.90 31.68
N VAL A 4 -23.57 16.68 31.29
CA VAL A 4 -24.52 16.11 30.35
C VAL A 4 -24.80 14.73 30.94
N GLY A 5 -26.05 14.44 31.31
CA GLY A 5 -26.47 13.10 31.67
C GLY A 5 -26.55 12.25 30.40
N VAL A 6 -25.42 11.68 29.97
CA VAL A 6 -25.43 10.62 28.96
C VAL A 6 -26.14 9.44 29.61
N THR A 7 -27.40 9.25 29.24
CA THR A 7 -28.27 8.23 29.80
C THR A 7 -27.64 6.85 29.58
N LEU A 8 -27.64 6.01 30.61
CA LEU A 8 -27.12 4.64 30.57
C LEU A 8 -27.72 3.79 29.42
N ALA A 9 -28.88 4.20 28.90
CA ALA A 9 -29.54 3.61 27.75
C ALA A 9 -28.80 3.80 26.42
N GLU A 10 -28.15 4.96 26.18
CA GLU A 10 -27.35 5.18 24.96
C GLU A 10 -26.06 4.35 24.94
N ARG A 11 -25.48 4.07 26.11
CA ARG A 11 -24.31 3.20 26.24
C ARG A 11 -24.61 1.74 25.90
N SER A 12 -25.83 1.25 26.11
CA SER A 12 -26.17 -0.16 25.84
C SER A 12 -26.43 -0.43 24.35
N LEU A 13 -27.03 0.53 23.62
CA LEU A 13 -27.33 0.39 22.18
C LEU A 13 -26.11 0.60 21.28
N ALA A 14 -25.09 1.33 21.73
CA ALA A 14 -23.86 1.55 20.96
C ALA A 14 -22.94 0.32 20.91
N ARG A 15 -23.02 -0.57 21.92
CA ARG A 15 -22.18 -1.78 22.03
C ARG A 15 -22.45 -2.85 20.95
N PRO A 16 -23.72 -3.23 20.64
CA PRO A 16 -23.99 -4.28 19.65
C PRO A 16 -23.65 -3.87 18.22
N ARG A 17 -23.86 -2.60 17.84
CA ARG A 17 -23.50 -2.09 16.49
C ARG A 17 -21.99 -2.11 16.25
N ARG A 18 -21.19 -1.78 17.26
CA ARG A 18 -19.71 -1.84 17.17
C ARG A 18 -19.24 -3.28 16.90
N ALA A 19 -19.78 -4.25 17.63
CA ALA A 19 -19.44 -5.66 17.47
C ALA A 19 -19.78 -6.19 16.06
N ALA A 20 -20.96 -5.86 15.52
CA ALA A 20 -21.37 -6.31 14.19
C ALA A 20 -20.46 -5.79 13.06
N SER A 21 -20.07 -4.51 13.13
CA SER A 21 -19.25 -3.88 12.10
C SER A 21 -17.79 -4.37 12.10
N GLN A 22 -17.21 -4.62 13.26
CA GLN A 22 -15.89 -5.27 13.39
C GLN A 22 -15.94 -6.73 12.93
N ALA A 23 -17.00 -7.47 13.27
CA ALA A 23 -17.19 -8.83 12.79
C ALA A 23 -17.27 -8.89 11.26
N ALA A 24 -17.94 -7.93 10.62
CA ALA A 24 -17.99 -7.82 9.16
C ALA A 24 -16.60 -7.56 8.54
N LEU A 25 -15.78 -6.69 9.14
CA LEU A 25 -14.40 -6.46 8.70
C LEU A 25 -13.55 -7.74 8.83
N GLN A 26 -13.64 -8.43 9.97
CA GLN A 26 -12.94 -9.70 10.20
C GLN A 26 -13.35 -10.76 9.17
N LEU A 27 -14.67 -10.88 8.90
CA LEU A 27 -15.19 -11.81 7.90
C LEU A 27 -14.65 -11.48 6.50
N ALA A 28 -14.63 -10.20 6.12
CA ALA A 28 -14.08 -9.74 4.85
C ALA A 28 -12.59 -10.07 4.71
N ILE A 29 -11.79 -9.83 5.76
CA ILE A 29 -10.35 -10.15 5.78
C ILE A 29 -10.13 -11.67 5.70
N ARG A 30 -10.88 -12.47 6.46
CA ARG A 30 -10.82 -13.95 6.41
C ARG A 30 -11.24 -14.47 5.04
N GLY A 31 -12.28 -13.90 4.44
CA GLY A 31 -12.70 -14.17 3.07
C GLY A 31 -11.58 -13.88 2.07
N TYR A 32 -10.97 -12.70 2.14
CA TYR A 32 -9.80 -12.35 1.33
C TYR A 32 -8.65 -13.36 1.52
N ARG A 33 -8.34 -13.74 2.77
CA ARG A 33 -7.29 -14.73 3.06
C ARG A 33 -7.57 -16.09 2.44
N ARG A 34 -8.81 -16.56 2.49
CA ARG A 34 -9.22 -17.86 1.95
C ARG A 34 -9.20 -17.88 0.42
N TRP A 35 -9.67 -16.82 -0.22
CA TRP A 35 -9.95 -16.82 -1.66
C TRP A 35 -8.89 -16.14 -2.51
N ALA A 36 -8.21 -15.10 -1.98
CA ALA A 36 -7.33 -14.23 -2.75
C ALA A 36 -5.87 -14.17 -2.24
N SER A 37 -5.62 -14.38 -0.95
CA SER A 37 -4.25 -14.30 -0.41
C SER A 37 -3.32 -15.33 -1.06
N GLY A 38 -2.13 -14.89 -1.48
CA GLY A 38 -1.16 -15.71 -2.20
C GLY A 38 -1.51 -16.01 -3.66
N LYS A 39 -2.70 -15.60 -4.14
CA LYS A 39 -3.13 -15.73 -5.53
C LYS A 39 -3.01 -14.39 -6.26
N GLY A 40 -2.63 -14.42 -7.53
CA GLY A 40 -2.56 -13.24 -8.38
C GLY A 40 -1.18 -12.57 -8.49
N PRO A 41 -1.11 -11.41 -9.17
CA PRO A 41 0.14 -10.80 -9.63
C PRO A 41 1.02 -10.28 -8.49
N PHE A 42 0.45 -10.11 -7.29
CA PHE A 42 1.16 -9.61 -6.12
C PHE A 42 1.74 -10.71 -5.22
N ARG A 43 1.63 -12.00 -5.59
CA ARG A 43 2.16 -13.12 -4.77
C ARG A 43 3.67 -13.07 -4.51
N ARG A 44 4.40 -12.31 -5.34
CA ARG A 44 5.87 -12.13 -5.24
C ARG A 44 6.25 -10.80 -4.58
N VAL A 45 5.27 -9.99 -4.19
CA VAL A 45 5.52 -8.70 -3.57
C VAL A 45 5.83 -8.92 -2.10
N ARG A 46 7.07 -8.67 -1.70
CA ARG A 46 7.50 -8.74 -0.30
C ARG A 46 7.90 -7.35 0.19
N CYS A 47 7.08 -6.69 1.02
CA CYS A 47 7.47 -5.42 1.64
C CYS A 47 8.20 -5.67 2.97
N SER A 48 8.94 -4.69 3.48
CA SER A 48 9.74 -4.84 4.72
C SER A 48 8.90 -5.21 5.95
N PHE A 49 7.61 -4.95 5.86
CA PHE A 49 6.60 -5.32 6.83
C PHE A 49 6.22 -6.80 6.88
N GLU A 50 6.47 -7.56 5.80
CA GLU A 50 6.04 -8.95 5.68
C GLU A 50 6.98 -9.96 6.38
N GLN A 51 8.09 -9.49 6.97
CA GLN A 51 9.06 -10.39 7.61
C GLN A 51 8.46 -11.24 8.73
N THR A 52 7.44 -10.72 9.40
CA THR A 52 6.87 -11.25 10.64
C THR A 52 5.36 -11.46 10.51
N GLU A 53 4.66 -10.50 9.89
CA GLU A 53 3.21 -10.49 9.78
C GLU A 53 2.76 -9.95 8.41
N SER A 54 1.97 -10.74 7.68
CA SER A 54 1.36 -10.28 6.42
C SER A 54 0.37 -9.13 6.67
N CYS A 55 0.15 -8.24 5.69
CA CYS A 55 -0.84 -7.16 5.82
C CYS A 55 -2.24 -7.64 6.20
N SER A 56 -2.63 -8.84 5.73
CA SER A 56 -3.93 -9.44 6.07
C SER A 56 -3.98 -10.01 7.49
N ALA A 57 -2.85 -10.48 8.03
CA ALA A 57 -2.76 -10.95 9.42
C ALA A 57 -2.78 -9.74 10.37
N PHE A 58 -2.01 -8.70 10.05
CA PHE A 58 -2.05 -7.42 10.73
C PHE A 58 -3.47 -6.86 10.79
N GLY A 59 -4.17 -6.81 9.65
CA GLY A 59 -5.53 -6.29 9.61
C GLY A 59 -6.53 -7.10 10.45
N LEU A 60 -6.34 -8.41 10.54
CA LEU A 60 -7.18 -9.24 11.40
C LEU A 60 -6.93 -8.93 12.88
N ARG A 61 -5.67 -8.93 13.30
CA ARG A 61 -5.27 -8.60 14.68
C ARG A 61 -5.74 -7.21 15.10
N VAL A 62 -5.47 -6.20 14.28
CA VAL A 62 -5.92 -4.82 14.55
C VAL A 62 -7.45 -4.71 14.61
N SER A 63 -8.19 -5.47 13.79
CA SER A 63 -9.65 -5.50 13.88
C SER A 63 -10.20 -6.17 15.15
N GLU A 64 -9.37 -6.95 15.85
CA GLU A 64 -9.68 -7.58 17.13
C GLU A 64 -9.24 -6.71 18.32
N GLU A 65 -8.09 -6.03 18.21
CA GLU A 65 -7.47 -5.26 19.30
C GLU A 65 -7.88 -3.77 19.33
N ALA A 66 -8.29 -3.19 18.20
CA ALA A 66 -8.57 -1.75 18.12
C ALA A 66 -9.85 -1.34 18.88
N PRO A 67 -9.86 -0.15 19.53
CA PRO A 67 -10.99 0.32 20.33
C PRO A 67 -12.23 0.67 19.49
N SER A 68 -12.08 0.86 18.18
CA SER A 68 -13.18 1.12 17.26
C SER A 68 -12.87 0.66 15.83
N LEU A 69 -13.91 0.49 15.02
CA LEU A 69 -13.78 0.18 13.60
C LEU A 69 -13.00 1.26 12.84
N ASP A 70 -13.25 2.53 13.14
CA ASP A 70 -12.57 3.64 12.45
C ASP A 70 -11.07 3.63 12.70
N VAL A 71 -10.66 3.34 13.94
CA VAL A 71 -9.25 3.16 14.29
C VAL A 71 -8.67 1.96 13.54
N ALA A 72 -9.37 0.82 13.52
CA ALA A 72 -8.92 -0.36 12.81
C ALA A 72 -8.74 -0.09 11.30
N LEU A 73 -9.73 0.52 10.64
CA LEU A 73 -9.68 0.84 9.22
C LEU A 73 -8.57 1.84 8.90
N ARG A 74 -8.39 2.86 9.75
CA ARG A 74 -7.32 3.84 9.58
C ARG A 74 -5.94 3.19 9.66
N LEU A 75 -5.71 2.34 10.66
CA LEU A 75 -4.45 1.59 10.82
C LEU A 75 -4.20 0.62 9.65
N VAL A 76 -5.22 -0.13 9.22
CA VAL A 76 -5.10 -1.03 8.06
C VAL A 76 -4.76 -0.26 6.78
N ARG A 77 -5.43 0.89 6.54
CA ARG A 77 -5.12 1.74 5.39
C ARG A 77 -3.72 2.33 5.47
N ALA A 78 -3.32 2.82 6.65
CA ALA A 78 -1.98 3.33 6.89
C ALA A 78 -0.92 2.25 6.62
N ARG A 79 -1.14 1.04 7.10
CA ARG A 79 -0.26 -0.12 6.86
C ARG A 79 -0.13 -0.45 5.37
N ILE A 80 -1.26 -0.50 4.65
CA ILE A 80 -1.25 -0.82 3.20
C ILE A 80 -0.51 0.28 2.43
N ALA A 81 -0.77 1.54 2.75
CA ALA A 81 -0.07 2.68 2.14
C ALA A 81 1.44 2.61 2.42
N ALA A 82 1.82 2.44 3.70
CA ALA A 82 3.20 2.30 4.12
C ALA A 82 3.88 1.10 3.44
N CYS A 83 3.23 -0.05 3.29
CA CYS A 83 3.80 -1.22 2.60
C CYS A 83 4.08 -0.96 1.11
N GLY A 84 3.30 -0.08 0.47
CA GLY A 84 3.60 0.41 -0.87
C GLY A 84 4.86 1.28 -0.95
N GLU A 85 5.23 1.90 0.17
CA GLU A 85 6.38 2.82 0.31
C GLU A 85 7.59 2.15 1.00
N ALA A 86 7.40 1.05 1.71
CA ALA A 86 8.43 0.31 2.46
C ALA A 86 9.09 -0.77 1.61
N CYS A 87 9.73 -0.35 0.52
CA CYS A 87 10.44 -1.25 -0.38
C CYS A 87 11.87 -0.77 -0.59
N LEU A 88 12.78 -1.71 -0.85
CA LEU A 88 14.08 -1.41 -1.43
C LEU A 88 14.00 -1.87 -2.88
N HIS A 89 14.59 -1.11 -3.80
CA HIS A 89 14.69 -1.44 -5.21
C HIS A 89 16.15 -1.63 -5.54
N VAL A 90 16.50 -2.66 -6.29
CA VAL A 90 17.84 -2.84 -6.82
C VAL A 90 17.74 -2.73 -8.33
N THR A 91 18.48 -1.81 -8.93
CA THR A 91 18.49 -1.69 -10.39
C THR A 91 19.44 -2.71 -10.99
N GLU A 92 18.92 -3.55 -11.89
CA GLU A 92 19.68 -4.48 -12.74
C GLU A 92 20.51 -3.70 -13.79
N ARG A 93 21.44 -2.86 -13.37
CA ARG A 93 22.45 -2.30 -14.29
C ARG A 93 23.64 -3.25 -14.50
N ALA A 94 23.63 -4.41 -13.85
CA ALA A 94 24.72 -5.38 -13.88
C ALA A 94 24.74 -6.30 -15.12
N ASP A 95 23.62 -6.46 -15.85
CA ASP A 95 23.50 -7.49 -16.90
C ASP A 95 24.28 -7.20 -18.20
N ARG A 96 24.97 -6.05 -18.33
CA ARG A 96 25.80 -5.76 -19.52
C ARG A 96 27.23 -5.32 -19.24
N GLY A 97 27.70 -5.36 -17.98
CA GLY A 97 29.07 -4.89 -17.71
C GLY A 97 29.59 -4.96 -16.28
N GLY A 98 28.99 -5.76 -15.38
CA GLY A 98 29.59 -6.01 -14.06
C GLY A 98 29.64 -4.81 -13.09
N GLY A 99 28.87 -3.75 -13.36
CA GLY A 99 28.72 -2.64 -12.42
C GLY A 99 27.95 -3.06 -11.15
N ASP A 100 28.31 -2.47 -10.02
CA ASP A 100 27.59 -2.66 -8.76
C ASP A 100 26.13 -2.22 -8.91
N ALA A 101 25.21 -3.09 -8.45
CA ALA A 101 23.79 -2.80 -8.52
C ALA A 101 23.43 -1.71 -7.49
N GLU A 102 22.99 -0.55 -7.98
CA GLU A 102 22.49 0.53 -7.13
C GLU A 102 21.22 0.12 -6.39
N VAL A 103 21.14 0.52 -5.12
CA VAL A 103 19.98 0.29 -4.27
C VAL A 103 19.26 1.61 -4.01
N TYR A 104 17.98 1.63 -4.34
CA TYR A 104 17.05 2.70 -4.01
C TYR A 104 16.12 2.22 -2.90
N TRP A 105 15.53 3.14 -2.16
CA TRP A 105 14.54 2.83 -1.14
C TRP A 105 13.31 3.71 -1.30
N GLY A 106 12.17 3.20 -0.85
CA GLY A 106 10.93 3.94 -0.91
C GLY A 106 10.81 4.98 0.21
N PRO A 107 9.88 5.93 0.06
CA PRO A 107 9.83 7.17 0.84
C PRO A 107 9.34 6.99 2.29
N LEU A 108 9.08 5.75 2.73
CA LEU A 108 8.72 5.51 4.11
C LEU A 108 9.93 5.73 5.03
N TYR A 109 11.12 5.33 4.60
CA TYR A 109 12.31 5.36 5.47
C TYR A 109 12.78 6.77 5.80
N ASP A 110 12.48 7.74 4.94
CA ASP A 110 12.77 9.16 5.15
C ASP A 110 11.79 9.80 6.15
N ARG A 111 10.68 9.11 6.46
CA ARG A 111 9.55 9.62 7.24
C ARG A 111 9.20 8.75 8.43
N LEU A 112 10.14 7.89 8.87
CA LEU A 112 9.90 7.00 10.00
C LEU A 112 9.54 7.76 11.27
N GLU A 113 10.05 8.98 11.44
CA GLU A 113 9.79 9.84 12.60
C GLU A 113 8.45 10.61 12.52
N GLU A 114 7.75 10.59 11.37
CA GLU A 114 6.46 11.27 11.27
C GLU A 114 5.44 10.67 12.27
N PRO A 115 4.64 11.50 12.96
CA PRO A 115 3.71 11.01 13.99
C PRO A 115 2.75 9.92 13.51
N ALA A 116 2.27 10.02 12.27
CA ALA A 116 1.38 9.03 11.67
C ALA A 116 2.08 7.68 11.43
N VAL A 117 3.38 7.69 11.11
CA VAL A 117 4.18 6.47 10.94
C VAL A 117 4.52 5.89 12.31
N GLN A 118 4.87 6.73 13.29
CA GLN A 118 5.12 6.28 14.66
C GLN A 118 3.88 5.63 15.30
N GLU A 119 2.70 6.19 15.06
CA GLU A 119 1.44 5.57 15.48
C GLU A 119 1.24 4.22 14.79
N LEU A 120 1.44 4.11 13.48
CA LEU A 120 1.38 2.80 12.81
C LEU A 120 2.37 1.82 13.44
N LEU A 121 3.62 2.25 13.64
CA LEU A 121 4.67 1.42 14.24
C LEU A 121 4.32 0.98 15.67
N SER A 122 3.57 1.78 16.44
CA SER A 122 3.14 1.42 17.79
C SER A 122 2.24 0.18 17.82
N TRP A 123 1.51 -0.06 16.73
CA TRP A 123 0.64 -1.22 16.53
C TRP A 123 1.33 -2.42 15.87
N GLU A 124 2.58 -2.25 15.45
CA GLU A 124 3.39 -3.32 14.87
C GLU A 124 3.99 -4.24 15.92
N GLN A 125 4.21 -5.49 15.49
CA GLN A 125 5.02 -6.44 16.26
C GLN A 125 6.41 -5.83 16.53
N PRO A 126 6.97 -6.04 17.74
CA PRO A 126 8.28 -5.48 18.11
C PRO A 126 9.39 -5.83 17.10
N SER A 127 9.37 -7.05 16.57
CA SER A 127 10.30 -7.53 15.55
C SER A 127 10.15 -6.79 14.21
N THR A 128 8.92 -6.51 13.76
CA THR A 128 8.68 -5.70 12.55
C THR A 128 9.19 -4.27 12.73
N ARG A 129 8.88 -3.67 13.89
CA ARG A 129 9.31 -2.31 14.22
C ARG A 129 10.84 -2.23 14.21
N GLN A 130 11.50 -3.18 14.88
CA GLN A 130 12.96 -3.24 14.92
C GLN A 130 13.56 -3.43 13.53
N ALA A 131 12.96 -4.28 12.69
CA ALA A 131 13.41 -4.47 11.31
C ALA A 131 13.31 -3.19 10.49
N LEU A 132 12.19 -2.47 10.54
CA LEU A 132 12.01 -1.20 9.83
C LEU A 132 12.97 -0.13 10.31
N LEU A 133 13.14 0.01 11.63
CA LEU A 133 14.07 0.98 12.21
C LEU A 133 15.53 0.62 11.90
N ARG A 134 15.88 -0.68 11.81
CA ARG A 134 17.19 -1.12 11.33
C ARG A 134 17.39 -0.72 9.87
N VAL A 135 16.42 -0.99 8.99
CA VAL A 135 16.50 -0.58 7.58
C VAL A 135 16.60 0.94 7.47
N GLY A 136 15.76 1.68 8.20
CA GLY A 136 15.77 3.14 8.28
C GLY A 136 17.14 3.71 8.63
N ARG A 137 17.76 3.21 9.71
CA ARG A 137 19.11 3.64 10.12
C ARG A 137 20.17 3.35 9.06
N VAL A 138 20.06 2.19 8.39
CA VAL A 138 21.00 1.84 7.33
C VAL A 138 20.84 2.76 6.13
N VAL A 139 19.60 3.06 5.69
CA VAL A 139 19.38 3.91 4.51
C VAL A 139 19.63 5.39 4.77
N GLN A 140 19.47 5.86 6.00
CA GLN A 140 19.82 7.22 6.41
C GLN A 140 21.34 7.42 6.56
N HIS A 141 22.13 6.34 6.54
CA HIS A 141 23.58 6.46 6.64
C HIS A 141 24.15 7.13 5.37
N PRO A 142 25.07 8.11 5.48
CA PRO A 142 25.59 8.84 4.33
C PRO A 142 26.21 7.93 3.26
N GLN A 143 26.76 6.78 3.64
CA GLN A 143 27.38 5.83 2.70
C GLN A 143 26.41 4.78 2.14
N ALA A 144 25.13 4.80 2.53
CA ALA A 144 24.16 3.77 2.16
C ALA A 144 23.98 3.61 0.65
N HIS A 145 24.02 4.73 -0.08
CA HIS A 145 23.92 4.77 -1.54
C HIS A 145 25.11 4.12 -2.26
N ARG A 146 26.23 3.89 -1.57
CA ARG A 146 27.45 3.26 -2.11
C ARG A 146 27.52 1.77 -1.80
N LEU A 147 26.59 1.24 -1.02
CA LEU A 147 26.59 -0.17 -0.66
C LEU A 147 26.04 -1.00 -1.81
N SER A 148 26.79 -2.03 -2.23
CA SER A 148 26.26 -3.06 -3.12
C SER A 148 25.07 -3.77 -2.47
N SER A 149 24.16 -4.29 -3.31
CA SER A 149 23.02 -5.10 -2.87
C SER A 149 23.43 -6.26 -1.94
N LYS A 150 24.61 -6.87 -2.16
CA LYS A 150 25.17 -7.92 -1.31
C LYS A 150 25.58 -7.40 0.07
N GLN A 151 26.25 -6.24 0.15
CA GLN A 151 26.65 -5.63 1.44
C GLN A 151 25.42 -5.22 2.24
N LEU A 152 24.44 -4.61 1.57
CA LEU A 152 23.18 -4.21 2.19
C LEU A 152 22.40 -5.43 2.69
N GLY A 153 22.35 -6.51 1.90
CA GLY A 153 21.73 -7.78 2.31
C GLY A 153 22.37 -8.41 3.55
N ARG A 154 23.69 -8.28 3.73
CA ARG A 154 24.38 -8.73 4.95
C ARG A 154 24.04 -7.84 6.15
N LEU A 155 24.09 -6.52 5.98
CA LEU A 155 23.82 -5.56 7.05
C LEU A 155 22.38 -5.64 7.56
N LEU A 156 21.43 -5.88 6.65
CA LEU A 156 20.03 -5.99 7.00
C LEU A 156 19.64 -7.40 7.50
N GLY A 157 20.56 -8.37 7.45
CA GLY A 157 20.35 -9.75 7.87
C GLY A 157 19.44 -10.48 6.89
N ALA A 158 19.99 -10.90 5.75
CA ALA A 158 19.32 -11.61 4.66
C ALA A 158 17.82 -11.31 4.56
N PRO A 159 17.41 -10.05 4.37
CA PRO A 159 16.00 -9.81 4.14
C PRO A 159 15.72 -10.41 2.77
N ARG A 160 14.59 -11.09 2.64
CA ARG A 160 13.94 -11.29 1.34
C ARG A 160 13.48 -9.92 0.84
N VAL A 161 14.44 -9.03 0.62
CA VAL A 161 14.26 -7.71 0.07
C VAL A 161 13.69 -7.92 -1.31
N MET A 162 12.58 -7.27 -1.57
CA MET A 162 11.97 -7.25 -2.88
C MET A 162 13.00 -6.79 -3.91
N LEU A 163 13.42 -7.68 -4.81
CA LEU A 163 13.94 -7.26 -6.10
C LEU A 163 12.73 -6.89 -6.94
N ARG A 164 12.27 -5.63 -6.82
CA ARG A 164 11.32 -5.10 -7.78
C ARG A 164 12.12 -4.74 -9.03
N ALA A 165 12.27 -5.70 -9.95
CA ALA A 165 12.66 -5.39 -11.32
C ALA A 165 11.81 -4.20 -11.77
N GLY A 166 12.47 -3.11 -12.17
CA GLY A 166 11.83 -1.82 -12.41
C GLY A 166 10.51 -2.02 -13.14
N THR A 167 9.38 -1.72 -12.48
CA THR A 167 8.06 -2.07 -12.99
C THR A 167 7.58 -1.21 -14.17
N GLY A 168 8.51 -0.58 -14.89
CA GLY A 168 8.23 0.41 -15.92
C GLY A 168 7.29 -0.10 -17.01
N ASP A 169 7.41 -1.36 -17.42
CA ASP A 169 6.70 -1.82 -18.63
C ASP A 169 5.85 -3.08 -18.42
N ALA A 170 6.38 -4.11 -17.77
CA ALA A 170 5.67 -5.39 -17.62
C ALA A 170 4.43 -5.30 -16.72
N SER A 171 4.46 -4.47 -15.67
CA SER A 171 3.32 -4.31 -14.75
C SER A 171 2.18 -3.49 -15.37
N ARG A 172 2.51 -2.56 -16.27
CA ARG A 172 1.57 -1.71 -16.99
C ARG A 172 0.82 -2.52 -18.04
N ARG A 173 1.55 -3.30 -18.87
CA ARG A 173 0.94 -4.22 -19.86
C ARG A 173 0.02 -5.26 -19.20
N ARG A 174 0.40 -5.77 -18.03
CA ARG A 174 -0.40 -6.77 -17.31
C ARG A 174 -1.63 -6.19 -16.62
N ARG A 175 -1.55 -4.96 -16.06
CA ARG A 175 -2.74 -4.25 -15.57
C ARG A 175 -3.72 -4.00 -16.71
N LEU A 176 -3.23 -3.55 -17.86
CA LEU A 176 -4.04 -3.35 -19.06
C LEU A 176 -4.72 -4.65 -19.49
N GLN A 177 -4.01 -5.79 -19.46
CA GLN A 177 -4.61 -7.11 -19.73
C GLN A 177 -5.68 -7.50 -18.71
N ILE A 178 -5.47 -7.31 -17.41
CA ILE A 178 -6.48 -7.65 -16.39
C ILE A 178 -7.72 -6.77 -16.54
N THR A 179 -7.54 -5.47 -16.76
CA THR A 179 -8.67 -4.58 -17.05
C THR A 179 -9.38 -5.01 -18.33
N ALA A 180 -8.66 -5.37 -19.39
CA ALA A 180 -9.26 -5.87 -20.62
C ALA A 180 -10.08 -7.14 -20.38
N TRP A 181 -9.58 -8.10 -19.60
CA TRP A 181 -10.32 -9.32 -19.24
C TRP A 181 -11.59 -9.04 -18.45
N ILE A 182 -11.54 -8.14 -17.47
CA ILE A 182 -12.72 -7.74 -16.68
C ILE A 182 -13.75 -7.08 -17.61
N TRP A 183 -13.32 -6.19 -18.50
CA TRP A 183 -14.18 -5.56 -19.49
C TRP A 183 -14.79 -6.59 -20.43
N SER A 184 -14.01 -7.58 -20.91
CA SER A 184 -14.50 -8.65 -21.81
C SER A 184 -15.53 -9.55 -21.13
N LEU A 185 -15.28 -9.98 -19.88
CA LEU A 185 -16.23 -10.80 -19.11
C LEU A 185 -17.53 -10.03 -18.81
N TRP A 186 -17.42 -8.75 -18.52
CA TRP A 186 -18.58 -7.89 -18.34
C TRP A 186 -19.36 -7.70 -19.64
N LEU A 187 -18.67 -7.49 -20.76
CA LEU A 187 -19.29 -7.39 -22.09
C LEU A 187 -20.04 -8.68 -22.45
N LEU A 188 -19.42 -9.84 -22.23
CA LEU A 188 -20.04 -11.15 -22.44
C LEU A 188 -21.26 -11.38 -21.52
N GLY A 189 -21.15 -11.05 -20.24
CA GLY A 189 -22.27 -11.14 -19.29
C GLY A 189 -23.39 -10.14 -19.61
N SER A 190 -23.05 -8.96 -20.11
CA SER A 190 -24.01 -7.93 -20.53
C SER A 190 -24.75 -8.31 -21.81
N MET A 191 -24.07 -8.93 -22.79
CA MET A 191 -24.70 -9.41 -24.02
C MET A 191 -25.73 -10.51 -23.74
N ALA A 192 -25.48 -11.38 -22.75
CA ALA A 192 -26.44 -12.41 -22.33
C ALA A 192 -27.71 -11.84 -21.67
N LEU A 193 -27.64 -10.62 -21.12
CA LEU A 193 -28.75 -9.92 -20.47
C LEU A 193 -29.39 -8.82 -21.36
N ALA A 194 -28.79 -8.54 -22.52
CA ALA A 194 -29.19 -7.44 -23.40
C ALA A 194 -30.45 -7.71 -24.24
N THR A 195 -31.03 -8.91 -24.17
CA THR A 195 -32.24 -9.24 -24.93
C THR A 195 -33.51 -8.58 -24.40
N GLN A 196 -33.50 -7.94 -23.22
CA GLN A 196 -34.74 -7.43 -22.59
C GLN A 196 -34.78 -5.93 -22.19
N PHE A 197 -33.67 -5.20 -22.05
CA PHE A 197 -33.71 -3.84 -21.45
C PHE A 197 -32.69 -2.82 -22.02
N THR A 198 -32.78 -2.50 -23.31
CA THR A 198 -31.81 -1.65 -24.05
C THR A 198 -31.56 -0.24 -23.48
N TRP A 199 -32.52 0.39 -22.80
CA TRP A 199 -32.42 1.79 -22.33
C TRP A 199 -31.74 1.91 -20.95
N LEU A 200 -31.88 0.94 -20.06
CA LEU A 200 -31.14 0.89 -18.78
C LEU A 200 -29.62 0.68 -18.99
N TRP A 201 -29.26 0.01 -20.09
CA TRP A 201 -27.87 -0.21 -20.50
C TRP A 201 -27.17 1.06 -20.97
N ALA A 202 -27.84 1.89 -21.78
CA ALA A 202 -27.26 3.15 -22.26
C ALA A 202 -26.88 4.08 -21.09
N LEU A 203 -27.75 4.18 -20.08
CA LEU A 203 -27.50 4.98 -18.88
C LEU A 203 -26.37 4.41 -18.02
N SER A 204 -26.31 3.10 -17.84
CA SER A 204 -25.25 2.44 -17.06
C SER A 204 -23.88 2.57 -17.73
N ALA A 205 -23.81 2.35 -19.05
CA ALA A 205 -22.60 2.50 -19.85
C ALA A 205 -22.11 3.96 -19.84
N LEU A 206 -23.03 4.93 -19.95
CA LEU A 206 -22.69 6.35 -19.87
C LEU A 206 -22.14 6.73 -18.50
N SER A 207 -22.79 6.29 -17.42
CA SER A 207 -22.33 6.56 -16.04
C SER A 207 -20.94 5.99 -15.77
N LEU A 208 -20.67 4.77 -16.25
CA LEU A 208 -19.35 4.14 -16.12
C LEU A 208 -18.29 4.80 -16.99
N ALA A 209 -18.62 5.23 -18.21
CA ALA A 209 -17.69 5.95 -19.08
C ALA A 209 -17.31 7.31 -18.49
N LEU A 210 -18.26 8.02 -17.89
CA LEU A 210 -18.03 9.30 -17.20
C LEU A 210 -17.22 9.09 -15.92
N GLY A 211 -17.58 8.09 -15.10
CA GLY A 211 -16.84 7.74 -13.88
C GLY A 211 -15.40 7.31 -14.16
N GLY A 212 -15.19 6.45 -15.17
CA GLY A 212 -13.87 6.02 -15.60
C GLY A 212 -12.99 7.18 -16.10
N ARG A 213 -13.56 8.12 -16.86
CA ARG A 213 -12.84 9.33 -17.31
C ARG A 213 -12.47 10.24 -16.15
N ALA A 214 -13.35 10.42 -15.17
CA ALA A 214 -13.09 11.23 -13.98
C ALA A 214 -11.94 10.61 -13.15
N ILE A 215 -11.99 9.30 -12.91
CA ILE A 215 -10.95 8.57 -12.19
C ILE A 215 -9.61 8.64 -12.93
N ALA A 216 -9.60 8.43 -14.26
CA ALA A 216 -8.38 8.52 -15.08
C ALA A 216 -7.78 9.94 -15.11
N ARG A 217 -8.60 10.99 -15.05
CA ARG A 217 -8.11 12.38 -14.88
C ARG A 217 -7.54 12.61 -13.47
N GLY A 218 -8.17 12.05 -12.44
CA GLY A 218 -7.68 12.09 -11.06
C GLY A 218 -6.30 11.45 -10.93
N TYR A 219 -6.11 10.26 -11.49
CA TYR A 219 -4.81 9.57 -11.49
C TYR A 219 -3.74 10.36 -12.23
N ARG A 220 -4.04 10.91 -13.42
CA ARG A 220 -3.07 11.76 -14.16
C ARG A 220 -2.66 13.02 -13.38
N ARG A 221 -3.60 13.64 -12.65
CA ARG A 221 -3.27 14.79 -11.78
C ARG A 221 -2.41 14.39 -10.58
N LEU A 222 -2.68 13.24 -9.98
CA LEU A 222 -1.88 12.69 -8.88
C LEU A 222 -0.46 12.34 -9.31
N ASP A 223 -0.30 11.72 -10.49
CA ASP A 223 1.02 11.36 -11.02
C ASP A 223 1.83 12.63 -11.34
N GLY A 224 1.24 13.63 -12.01
CA GLY A 224 1.94 14.90 -12.25
C GLY A 224 2.24 15.70 -10.97
N TRP A 225 1.46 15.53 -9.90
CA TRP A 225 1.78 16.11 -8.59
C TRP A 225 2.95 15.39 -7.91
N ARG A 226 3.05 14.06 -8.07
CA ARG A 226 4.18 13.27 -7.56
C ARG A 226 5.48 13.59 -8.28
N GLU A 227 5.45 13.75 -9.60
CA GLU A 227 6.60 14.17 -10.40
C GLU A 227 7.10 15.54 -9.95
N ARG A 228 6.22 16.56 -9.87
CA ARG A 228 6.61 17.89 -9.38
C ARG A 228 7.19 17.88 -7.96
N ARG A 229 6.65 17.05 -7.07
CA ARG A 229 7.24 16.90 -5.72
C ARG A 229 8.58 16.20 -5.72
N ALA A 230 8.80 15.24 -6.63
CA ALA A 230 10.10 14.60 -6.78
C ALA A 230 11.14 15.59 -7.32
N GLU A 231 10.77 16.40 -8.31
CA GLU A 231 11.62 17.47 -8.86
C GLU A 231 11.98 18.52 -7.79
N GLN A 232 11.00 18.99 -7.00
CA GLN A 232 11.25 19.93 -5.91
C GLN A 232 12.20 19.37 -4.84
N ARG A 233 12.12 18.08 -4.54
CA ARG A 233 13.04 17.43 -3.57
C ARG A 233 14.44 17.26 -4.13
N ALA A 234 14.55 16.90 -5.41
CA ALA A 234 15.85 16.82 -6.08
C ALA A 234 16.54 18.19 -6.13
N ALA A 235 15.78 19.26 -6.39
CA ALA A 235 16.28 20.63 -6.34
C ALA A 235 16.73 21.02 -4.91
N ALA A 236 15.93 20.74 -3.89
CA ALA A 236 16.29 21.04 -2.50
C ALA A 236 17.52 20.25 -2.00
N GLN A 237 17.69 18.99 -2.42
CA GLN A 237 18.90 18.22 -2.12
C GLN A 237 20.13 18.76 -2.82
N PHE A 238 19.99 19.28 -4.05
CA PHE A 238 21.09 19.87 -4.78
C PHE A 238 21.56 21.19 -4.15
N GLU A 239 20.64 22.04 -3.68
CA GLU A 239 20.98 23.28 -2.96
C GLU A 239 21.72 22.99 -1.64
N LEU A 240 21.29 21.99 -0.87
CA LEU A 240 21.99 21.57 0.35
C LEU A 240 23.42 21.09 0.07
N PHE A 241 23.66 20.45 -1.07
CA PHE A 241 24.98 19.95 -1.47
C PHE A 241 25.92 21.07 -1.96
N GLN A 242 25.41 22.25 -2.33
CA GLN A 242 26.24 23.39 -2.74
C GLN A 242 26.64 24.30 -1.57
N LEU A 243 26.02 24.13 -0.40
CA LEU A 243 26.31 24.90 0.81
C LEU A 243 27.35 24.22 1.73
N GLU A 244 27.75 22.99 1.42
CA GLU A 244 28.84 22.23 2.05
C GLU A 244 30.13 22.29 1.22
#